data_AF-A0A645G2Y8-F1
#
_entry.id   AF-A0A645G2Y8-F1
#
_cell.length_a   1.000
_cell.length_b   1.000
_cell.length_c   1.000
_cell.angle_alpha   90.00
_cell.angle_beta   90.00
_cell.angle_gamma   90.00
#
_symmetry.space_group_name_H-M   'P 1'
#
loop_
_entity.id
_entity.type
_entity.pdbx_description
1 polymer ?
#
loop_
_entity_poly.entity_id
_entity_poly.type
_entity_poly.pdbx_seq_one_letter_code
_entity_poly.pdbx_strand_id
1 'polypeptide(L)'
;MISYGSGAPGGIFFPLLVLGALTGAIYGNILVDFFNFNPQYINNFIILAMAGYFTAIVRAPITGSILITEMTGSFSHLLSLSLISLVAYATADLLKSEPIYESLLERLLKNNGTYEIGEHSNNKVILEVPVCLDSQIDGKVIKEIKFPSNCLLVCVQRGAKEIIPKGSTVIHSGDYLNVLVDENNAASTKEELLKIGGKPNM
;
A
#
# COMPACT_ATOMS: atom_id res chain seq x y z
N MET A 1 13.24 6.94 22.77
CA MET A 1 13.04 7.63 21.48
C MET A 1 14.12 8.66 21.16
N ILE A 2 14.63 9.44 22.13
CA ILE A 2 15.68 10.46 21.91
C ILE A 2 16.91 9.91 21.15
N SER A 3 17.40 8.72 21.52
CA SER A 3 18.59 8.13 20.89
C SER A 3 18.40 7.70 19.44
N TYR A 4 17.18 7.35 19.01
CA TYR A 4 16.92 7.00 17.60
C TYR A 4 16.58 8.24 16.78
N GLY A 5 15.82 9.18 17.37
CA GLY A 5 15.49 10.46 16.73
C GLY A 5 16.69 11.39 16.53
N SER A 6 17.84 11.14 17.18
CA SER A 6 19.06 11.92 16.98
C SER A 6 19.80 11.63 15.67
N GLY A 7 19.39 10.60 14.91
CA GLY A 7 20.06 10.20 13.68
C GLY A 7 21.38 9.45 13.88
N ALA A 8 21.71 9.08 15.12
CA ALA A 8 22.86 8.21 15.40
C ALA A 8 22.68 6.84 14.71
N PRO A 9 23.75 6.22 14.18
CA PRO A 9 23.66 4.91 13.54
C PRO A 9 23.25 3.86 14.58
N GLY A 10 22.04 3.32 14.43
CA GLY A 10 21.49 2.34 15.35
C GLY A 10 20.17 1.74 14.86
N GLY A 11 19.84 0.56 15.37
CA GLY A 11 18.59 -0.14 15.05
C GLY A 11 17.48 0.15 16.06
N ILE A 12 16.22 0.23 15.58
CA ILE A 12 15.02 0.29 16.44
C ILE A 12 14.64 -1.06 17.03
N PHE A 13 15.19 -2.15 16.47
CA PHE A 13 14.76 -3.51 16.72
C PHE A 13 14.78 -3.90 18.21
N PHE A 14 15.93 -3.79 18.85
CA PHE A 14 16.09 -4.25 20.23
C PHE A 14 15.30 -3.40 21.24
N PRO A 15 15.29 -2.05 21.17
CA PRO A 15 14.41 -1.23 22.00
C PRO A 15 12.92 -1.61 21.89
N LEU A 16 12.44 -1.98 20.71
CA LEU A 16 11.05 -2.42 20.51
C LEU A 16 10.77 -3.72 21.27
N LEU A 17 11.68 -4.69 21.22
CA LEU A 17 11.54 -5.94 21.97
C LEU A 17 11.53 -5.70 23.48
N VAL A 18 12.39 -4.82 23.99
CA VAL A 18 12.42 -4.48 25.42
C VAL A 18 11.10 -3.85 25.86
N LEU A 19 10.52 -2.95 25.06
CA LEU A 19 9.20 -2.38 25.35
C LEU A 19 8.09 -3.45 25.34
N GLY A 20 8.13 -4.38 24.39
CA GLY A 20 7.23 -5.54 24.37
C GLY A 20 7.38 -6.43 25.61
N ALA A 21 8.61 -6.68 26.05
CA ALA A 21 8.89 -7.46 27.25
C ALA A 21 8.36 -6.78 28.52
N LEU A 22 8.61 -5.46 28.65
CA LEU A 22 8.13 -4.68 29.78
C LEU A 22 6.60 -4.62 29.84
N THR A 23 5.95 -4.42 28.69
CA THR A 23 4.47 -4.41 28.62
C THR A 23 3.89 -5.78 29.00
N GLY A 24 4.49 -6.87 28.51
CA GLY A 24 4.10 -8.23 28.92
C GLY A 24 4.34 -8.52 30.39
N ALA A 25 5.45 -8.02 30.97
CA ALA A 25 5.76 -8.18 32.38
C ALA A 25 4.75 -7.42 33.25
N ILE A 26 4.42 -6.17 32.90
CA ILE A 26 3.40 -5.38 33.60
C ILE A 26 2.04 -6.11 33.53
N TYR A 27 1.64 -6.55 32.34
CA TYR A 27 0.40 -7.29 32.15
C TYR A 27 0.36 -8.59 32.98
N GLY A 28 1.43 -9.37 32.94
CA GLY A 28 1.54 -10.62 33.69
C GLY A 28 1.47 -10.42 35.21
N ASN A 29 2.17 -9.41 35.75
CA ASN A 29 2.11 -9.10 37.18
C ASN A 29 0.71 -8.65 37.61
N ILE A 30 0.04 -7.81 36.81
CA ILE A 30 -1.35 -7.39 37.09
C ILE A 30 -2.28 -8.62 37.17
N LEU A 31 -2.14 -9.59 36.27
CA LEU A 31 -2.94 -10.82 36.32
C LEU A 31 -2.65 -11.66 37.56
N VAL A 32 -1.40 -11.76 37.96
CA VAL A 32 -1.02 -12.54 39.15
C VAL A 32 -1.53 -11.88 40.43
N ASP A 33 -1.32 -10.57 40.58
CA ASP A 33 -1.63 -9.84 41.81
C ASP A 33 -3.14 -9.61 42.00
N PHE A 34 -3.86 -9.27 40.91
CA PHE A 34 -5.29 -8.95 41.00
C PHE A 34 -6.22 -10.12 40.68
N PHE A 35 -5.79 -11.07 39.86
CA PHE A 35 -6.63 -12.20 39.40
C PHE A 35 -6.13 -13.56 39.90
N ASN A 36 -5.14 -13.59 40.80
CA ASN A 36 -4.56 -14.80 41.40
C ASN A 36 -4.08 -15.84 40.36
N PHE A 37 -3.58 -15.38 39.21
CA PHE A 37 -2.98 -16.26 38.21
C PHE A 37 -1.69 -16.91 38.72
N ASN A 38 -1.34 -18.08 38.18
CA ASN A 38 -0.09 -18.75 38.53
C ASN A 38 1.13 -17.93 38.04
N PRO A 39 2.07 -17.55 38.94
CA PRO A 39 3.26 -16.78 38.58
C PRO A 39 4.15 -17.42 37.52
N GLN A 40 4.08 -18.75 37.33
CA GLN A 40 4.87 -19.45 36.31
C GLN A 40 4.57 -18.97 34.88
N TYR A 41 3.40 -18.38 34.63
CA TYR A 41 3.02 -17.90 33.31
C TYR A 41 3.55 -16.50 32.96
N ILE A 42 4.16 -15.77 33.90
CA ILE A 42 4.67 -14.41 33.64
C ILE A 42 5.65 -14.41 32.47
N ASN A 43 6.58 -15.37 32.42
CA ASN A 43 7.56 -15.47 31.32
C ASN A 43 6.87 -15.69 29.97
N ASN A 44 5.78 -16.46 29.93
CA ASN A 44 5.03 -16.67 28.70
C ASN A 44 4.40 -15.35 28.23
N PHE A 45 3.78 -14.57 29.14
CA PHE A 45 3.21 -13.26 28.77
C PHE A 45 4.27 -12.30 28.25
N ILE A 46 5.47 -12.29 28.84
CA ILE A 46 6.60 -11.49 28.35
C ILE A 46 6.95 -11.86 26.91
N ILE A 47 7.21 -13.15 26.64
CA ILE A 47 7.64 -13.63 25.32
C ILE A 47 6.56 -13.37 24.26
N LEU A 48 5.29 -13.62 24.61
CA LEU A 48 4.15 -13.38 23.74
C LEU A 48 3.95 -11.89 23.43
N ALA A 49 4.09 -11.02 24.42
CA ALA A 49 4.00 -9.57 24.24
C ALA A 49 5.17 -9.01 23.41
N MET A 50 6.38 -9.55 23.55
CA MET A 50 7.53 -9.21 22.69
C MET A 50 7.21 -9.43 21.23
N ALA A 51 6.68 -10.62 20.87
CA ALA A 51 6.32 -10.96 19.50
C ALA A 51 5.17 -10.07 18.97
N GLY A 52 4.11 -9.90 19.76
CA GLY A 52 2.97 -9.07 19.38
C GLY A 52 3.35 -7.60 19.17
N TYR A 53 4.14 -7.02 20.09
CA TYR A 53 4.58 -5.63 20.01
C TYR A 53 5.49 -5.39 18.79
N PHE A 54 6.42 -6.31 18.54
CA PHE A 54 7.25 -6.27 17.34
C PHE A 54 6.40 -6.31 16.05
N THR A 55 5.46 -7.26 15.96
CA THR A 55 4.62 -7.41 14.77
C THR A 55 3.70 -6.23 14.54
N ALA A 56 3.11 -5.65 15.59
CA ALA A 56 2.23 -4.49 15.47
C ALA A 56 2.95 -3.28 14.83
N ILE A 57 4.25 -3.12 15.10
CA ILE A 57 5.05 -1.97 14.65
C ILE A 57 5.73 -2.24 13.31
N VAL A 58 6.30 -3.44 13.13
CA VAL A 58 7.13 -3.79 11.95
C VAL A 58 6.33 -4.44 10.83
N ARG A 59 5.13 -4.97 11.11
CA ARG A 59 4.27 -5.66 10.12
C ARG A 59 4.83 -6.95 9.54
N ALA A 60 5.62 -7.68 10.34
CA ALA A 60 6.20 -8.96 9.97
C ALA A 60 5.84 -10.06 11.01
N PRO A 61 4.67 -10.71 10.90
CA PRO A 61 4.20 -11.69 11.89
C PRO A 61 5.07 -12.95 11.98
N ILE A 62 5.44 -13.52 10.82
CA ILE A 62 6.26 -14.73 10.75
C ILE A 62 7.68 -14.44 11.22
N THR A 63 8.29 -13.36 10.71
CA THR A 63 9.65 -12.95 11.11
C THR A 63 9.74 -12.67 12.61
N GLY A 64 8.75 -11.99 13.19
CA GLY A 64 8.70 -11.73 14.63
C GLY A 64 8.62 -13.02 15.45
N SER A 65 7.75 -13.94 15.05
CA SER A 65 7.55 -15.21 15.77
C SER A 65 8.80 -16.10 15.72
N ILE A 66 9.45 -16.20 14.55
CA ILE A 66 10.69 -16.96 14.38
C ILE A 66 11.81 -16.35 15.21
N LEU A 67 11.99 -15.03 15.15
CA LEU A 67 13.05 -14.36 15.88
C LEU A 67 12.94 -14.55 17.39
N ILE A 68 11.73 -14.41 17.96
CA ILE A 68 11.51 -14.64 19.38
C ILE A 68 11.74 -16.11 19.75
N THR A 69 11.36 -17.03 18.87
CA THR A 69 11.66 -18.46 19.03
C THR A 69 13.17 -18.73 19.06
N GLU A 70 13.94 -18.09 18.18
CA GLU A 70 15.40 -18.20 18.16
C GLU A 70 16.05 -17.60 19.41
N MET A 71 15.61 -16.42 19.86
CA MET A 71 16.15 -15.78 21.07
C MET A 71 15.83 -16.55 22.36
N THR A 72 14.69 -17.23 22.42
CA THR A 72 14.27 -18.03 23.58
C THR A 72 14.76 -19.47 23.53
N GLY A 73 15.23 -19.93 22.37
CA GLY A 73 15.79 -21.27 22.18
C GLY A 73 14.77 -22.41 22.29
N SER A 74 13.47 -22.14 22.21
CA SER A 74 12.41 -23.14 22.38
C SER A 74 11.26 -22.98 21.41
N PHE A 75 10.94 -24.05 20.69
CA PHE A 75 9.82 -24.10 19.73
C PHE A 75 8.46 -24.36 20.39
N SER A 76 8.40 -24.61 21.70
CA SER A 76 7.16 -24.94 22.42
C SER A 76 6.09 -23.85 22.31
N HIS A 77 6.49 -22.60 22.06
CA HIS A 77 5.57 -21.46 21.97
C HIS A 77 5.32 -20.97 20.53
N LEU A 78 5.91 -21.61 19.51
CA LEU A 78 5.88 -21.12 18.13
C LEU A 78 4.45 -20.87 17.62
N LEU A 79 3.52 -21.78 17.90
CA LEU A 79 2.12 -21.66 17.48
C LEU A 79 1.43 -20.46 18.16
N SER A 80 1.62 -20.32 19.48
CA SER A 80 1.05 -19.22 20.26
C SER A 80 1.63 -17.86 19.86
N LEU A 81 2.93 -17.81 19.57
CA LEU A 81 3.60 -16.62 19.04
C LEU A 81 3.02 -16.21 17.69
N SER A 82 2.89 -17.16 16.77
CA SER A 82 2.34 -16.92 15.43
C SER A 82 0.91 -16.39 15.51
N LEU A 83 0.08 -16.97 16.37
CA LEU A 83 -1.30 -16.54 16.58
C LEU A 83 -1.36 -15.09 17.10
N ILE A 84 -0.58 -14.78 18.14
CA ILE A 84 -0.58 -13.45 18.75
C ILE A 84 -0.01 -12.39 17.80
N SER A 85 1.05 -12.72 17.07
CA SER A 85 1.59 -11.87 16.02
C SER A 85 0.55 -11.60 14.93
N LEU A 86 -0.22 -12.61 14.51
CA LEU A 86 -1.28 -12.41 13.51
C LEU A 86 -2.41 -11.52 14.03
N VAL A 87 -2.83 -11.70 15.28
CA VAL A 87 -3.81 -10.83 15.93
C VAL A 87 -3.28 -9.40 16.04
N ALA A 88 -2.03 -9.21 16.46
CA ALA A 88 -1.39 -7.89 16.56
C ALA A 88 -1.24 -7.21 15.19
N TYR A 89 -0.95 -7.98 14.14
CA TYR A 89 -0.95 -7.48 12.76
C TYR A 89 -2.34 -7.00 12.37
N ALA A 90 -3.36 -7.84 12.54
CA ALA A 90 -4.74 -7.51 12.17
C ALA A 90 -5.28 -6.31 12.94
N THR A 91 -5.03 -6.21 14.25
CA THR A 91 -5.48 -5.07 15.06
C THR A 91 -4.85 -3.77 14.60
N ALA A 92 -3.53 -3.77 14.37
CA ALA A 92 -2.89 -2.56 13.93
C ALA A 92 -3.27 -2.21 12.46
N ASP A 93 -3.61 -3.19 11.61
CA ASP A 93 -4.09 -2.96 10.23
C ASP A 93 -5.50 -2.34 10.24
N LEU A 94 -6.39 -2.86 11.08
CA LEU A 94 -7.71 -2.27 11.32
C LEU A 94 -7.64 -0.83 11.82
N LEU A 95 -6.63 -0.51 12.63
CA LEU A 95 -6.36 0.85 13.10
C LEU A 95 -5.66 1.74 12.05
N LYS A 96 -5.40 1.21 10.85
CA LYS A 96 -4.72 1.91 9.75
C LYS A 96 -3.37 2.52 10.16
N SER A 97 -2.65 1.84 11.06
CA SER A 97 -1.29 2.26 11.42
C SER A 97 -0.32 1.85 10.32
N GLU A 98 0.47 2.76 9.80
CA GLU A 98 1.50 2.43 8.83
C GLU A 98 2.62 1.57 9.45
N PRO A 99 3.28 0.70 8.67
CA PRO A 99 4.51 0.02 9.07
C PRO A 99 5.63 1.03 9.33
N ILE A 100 6.37 0.88 10.43
CA ILE A 100 7.42 1.83 10.81
C ILE A 100 8.48 2.04 9.72
N TYR A 101 8.85 0.98 9.00
CA TYR A 101 9.88 1.06 7.96
C TYR A 101 9.40 1.78 6.70
N GLU A 102 8.10 1.73 6.38
CA GLU A 102 7.51 2.53 5.31
C GLU A 102 7.49 4.00 5.69
N SER A 103 6.98 4.36 6.87
CA SER A 103 6.98 5.74 7.33
C SER A 103 8.40 6.33 7.44
N LEU A 104 9.40 5.51 7.77
CA LEU A 104 10.81 5.94 7.76
C LEU A 104 11.34 6.14 6.33
N LEU A 105 11.00 5.23 5.40
CA LEU A 105 11.38 5.34 3.99
C LEU A 105 10.79 6.62 3.37
N GLU A 106 9.51 6.89 3.60
CA GLU A 106 8.85 8.10 3.10
C GLU A 106 9.51 9.37 3.60
N ARG A 107 9.87 9.41 4.89
CA ARG A 107 10.62 10.54 5.46
C ARG A 107 11.97 10.73 4.79
N LEU A 108 12.68 9.64 4.48
CA LEU A 108 13.96 9.71 3.77
C LEU A 108 13.79 10.24 2.33
N LEU A 109 12.79 9.75 1.60
CA LEU A 109 12.49 10.19 0.24
C LEU A 109 12.11 11.68 0.19
N LYS A 110 11.27 12.13 1.13
CA LYS A 110 10.88 13.54 1.27
C LYS A 110 12.06 14.45 1.59
N ASN A 111 12.96 14.00 2.49
CA ASN A 111 14.09 14.82 2.92
C ASN A 111 15.19 14.92 1.84
N ASN A 112 15.30 13.92 0.96
CA ASN A 112 16.29 13.90 -0.13
C ASN A 112 15.84 14.68 -1.38
N GLY A 113 14.67 15.33 -1.36
CA GLY A 113 14.17 16.16 -2.47
C GLY A 113 13.94 15.41 -3.79
N THR A 114 14.05 14.08 -3.78
CA THR A 114 13.99 13.23 -4.98
C THR A 114 12.57 12.74 -5.28
N TYR A 115 11.61 13.07 -4.39
CA TYR A 115 10.24 12.57 -4.48
C TYR A 115 9.27 13.63 -3.93
N GLU A 116 8.63 14.37 -4.82
CA GLU A 116 7.40 15.08 -4.49
C GLU A 116 6.30 14.02 -4.37
N ILE A 117 5.88 13.71 -3.14
CA ILE A 117 4.62 12.97 -2.93
C ILE A 117 3.54 13.93 -3.43
N GLY A 118 3.15 13.80 -4.70
CA GLY A 118 1.92 14.39 -5.17
C GLY A 118 0.82 13.90 -4.23
N GLU A 119 0.11 14.83 -3.60
CA GLU A 119 -0.82 14.61 -2.49
C GLU A 119 -2.00 13.67 -2.79
N HIS A 120 -2.04 13.05 -3.97
CA HIS A 120 -3.06 12.10 -4.36
C HIS A 120 -2.45 10.97 -5.21
N SER A 121 -2.21 9.81 -4.59
CA SER A 121 -2.41 8.55 -5.29
C SER A 121 -3.91 8.38 -5.51
N ASN A 122 -4.50 9.23 -6.36
CA ASN A 122 -5.81 8.93 -6.87
C ASN A 122 -5.65 7.67 -7.71
N ASN A 123 -6.43 6.64 -7.36
CA ASN A 123 -6.52 5.43 -8.16
C ASN A 123 -6.70 5.84 -9.62
N LYS A 124 -6.00 5.14 -10.51
CA LYS A 124 -6.13 5.37 -11.93
C LYS A 124 -7.01 4.29 -12.53
N VAL A 125 -7.91 4.68 -13.41
CA VAL A 125 -8.79 3.75 -14.14
C VAL A 125 -8.54 3.89 -15.63
N ILE A 126 -8.71 2.80 -16.37
CA ILE A 126 -8.62 2.79 -17.83
C ILE A 126 -10.04 2.88 -18.38
N LEU A 127 -10.29 3.89 -19.20
CA LEU A 127 -11.52 4.06 -19.95
C LEU A 127 -11.33 3.58 -21.38
N GLU A 128 -12.22 2.71 -21.83
CA GLU A 128 -12.35 2.35 -23.23
C GLU A 128 -13.31 3.31 -23.94
N VAL A 129 -12.82 3.98 -24.98
CA VAL A 129 -13.58 4.96 -25.75
C VAL A 129 -13.62 4.50 -27.21
N PRO A 130 -14.80 4.14 -27.75
CA PRO A 130 -14.93 3.77 -29.14
C PRO A 130 -14.76 5.00 -30.05
N VAL A 131 -14.16 4.79 -31.21
CA VAL A 131 -14.09 5.78 -32.29
C VAL A 131 -15.16 5.44 -33.32
N CYS A 132 -16.23 6.22 -33.33
CA CYS A 132 -17.33 6.09 -34.27
C CYS A 132 -16.96 6.71 -35.63
N LEU A 133 -17.65 6.25 -36.68
CA LEU A 133 -17.56 6.83 -38.02
C LEU A 133 -17.91 8.33 -37.98
N ASP A 134 -17.17 9.14 -38.74
CA ASP A 134 -17.35 10.60 -38.80
C ASP A 134 -17.22 11.32 -37.45
N SER A 135 -16.62 10.67 -36.45
CA SER A 135 -16.29 11.31 -35.18
C SER A 135 -15.22 12.38 -35.37
N GLN A 136 -15.10 13.31 -34.41
CA GLN A 136 -14.17 14.45 -34.54
C GLN A 136 -12.70 14.02 -34.64
N ILE A 137 -12.39 12.79 -34.24
CA ILE A 137 -11.04 12.24 -34.20
C ILE A 137 -10.78 11.19 -35.29
N ASP A 138 -11.81 10.81 -36.07
CA ASP A 138 -11.64 9.88 -37.19
C ASP A 138 -10.72 10.49 -38.26
N GLY A 139 -9.73 9.71 -38.69
CA GLY A 139 -8.74 10.09 -39.68
C GLY A 139 -7.67 11.09 -39.20
N LYS A 140 -7.71 11.53 -37.93
CA LYS A 140 -6.73 12.48 -37.39
C LYS A 140 -5.52 11.80 -36.77
N VAL A 141 -4.38 12.47 -36.82
CA VAL A 141 -3.19 12.08 -36.06
C VAL A 141 -3.33 12.50 -34.60
N ILE A 142 -2.83 11.67 -33.67
CA ILE A 142 -2.96 11.89 -32.22
C ILE A 142 -2.50 13.29 -31.78
N LYS A 143 -1.41 13.82 -32.37
CA LYS A 143 -0.89 15.15 -32.04
C LYS A 143 -1.84 16.32 -32.38
N GLU A 144 -2.80 16.11 -33.29
CA GLU A 144 -3.77 17.13 -33.73
C GLU A 144 -5.07 17.08 -32.93
N ILE A 145 -5.24 16.06 -32.09
CA ILE A 145 -6.43 15.85 -31.27
C ILE A 145 -6.28 16.59 -29.95
N LYS A 146 -7.31 17.36 -29.58
CA LYS A 146 -7.39 18.02 -28.29
C LYS A 146 -8.00 17.06 -27.26
N PHE A 147 -7.15 16.31 -26.57
CA PHE A 147 -7.57 15.48 -25.44
C PHE A 147 -7.85 16.34 -24.19
N PRO A 148 -8.74 15.89 -23.29
CA PRO A 148 -8.96 16.52 -21.99
C PRO A 148 -7.68 16.66 -21.18
N SER A 149 -7.57 17.73 -20.39
CA SER A 149 -6.53 17.84 -19.36
C SER A 149 -6.71 16.72 -18.32
N ASN A 150 -5.61 16.09 -17.89
CA ASN A 150 -5.57 14.97 -16.93
C ASN A 150 -5.98 13.59 -17.48
N CYS A 151 -5.67 13.30 -18.75
CA CYS A 151 -5.77 11.94 -19.29
C CYS A 151 -4.48 11.54 -20.04
N LEU A 152 -4.23 10.24 -20.13
CA LEU A 152 -3.12 9.69 -20.90
C LEU A 152 -3.63 8.55 -21.80
N LEU A 153 -3.51 8.72 -23.11
CA LEU A 153 -3.79 7.65 -24.07
C LEU A 153 -2.68 6.59 -24.00
N VAL A 154 -3.05 5.38 -23.57
CA VAL A 154 -2.11 4.28 -23.33
C VAL A 154 -1.95 3.42 -24.57
N CYS A 155 -3.06 3.02 -25.19
CA CYS A 155 -3.05 2.22 -26.41
C CYS A 155 -4.26 2.50 -27.30
N VAL A 156 -4.10 2.19 -28.59
CA VAL A 156 -5.18 2.18 -29.58
C VAL A 156 -5.39 0.73 -29.99
N GLN A 157 -6.57 0.19 -29.73
CA GLN A 157 -6.95 -1.15 -30.14
C GLN A 157 -7.72 -1.09 -31.46
N ARG A 158 -7.14 -1.72 -32.49
CA ARG A 158 -7.73 -1.82 -33.83
C ARG A 158 -8.05 -3.28 -34.12
N GLY A 159 -9.29 -3.68 -33.84
CA GLY A 159 -9.70 -5.09 -33.84
C GLY A 159 -8.94 -5.89 -32.79
N ALA A 160 -8.17 -6.89 -33.22
CA ALA A 160 -7.35 -7.73 -32.34
C ALA A 160 -5.92 -7.20 -32.10
N LYS A 161 -5.54 -6.09 -32.74
CA LYS A 161 -4.19 -5.51 -32.61
C LYS A 161 -4.19 -4.37 -31.62
N GLU A 162 -3.20 -4.35 -30.75
CA GLU A 162 -2.91 -3.24 -29.85
C GLU A 162 -1.75 -2.42 -30.41
N ILE A 163 -1.95 -1.11 -30.52
CA ILE A 163 -1.01 -0.17 -31.12
C ILE A 163 -0.57 0.82 -30.04
N ILE A 164 0.75 0.92 -29.82
CA ILE A 164 1.33 1.94 -28.95
C ILE A 164 1.26 3.30 -29.67
N PRO A 165 0.53 4.30 -29.14
CA PRO A 165 0.29 5.56 -29.79
C PRO A 165 1.57 6.39 -29.83
N LYS A 166 1.83 6.99 -30.99
CA LYS A 166 2.81 8.07 -31.17
C LYS A 166 2.05 9.30 -31.64
N GLY A 167 2.67 10.49 -31.54
CA GLY A 167 2.05 11.71 -32.06
C GLY A 167 1.70 11.63 -33.56
N SER A 168 2.37 10.75 -34.32
CA SER A 168 2.11 10.45 -35.73
C SER A 168 1.10 9.32 -35.99
N THR A 169 0.62 8.63 -34.97
CA THR A 169 -0.37 7.56 -35.13
C THR A 169 -1.70 8.17 -35.57
N VAL A 170 -2.30 7.61 -36.61
CA VAL A 170 -3.62 8.02 -37.12
C VAL A 170 -4.69 7.14 -36.49
N ILE A 171 -5.73 7.80 -35.96
CA ILE A 171 -6.92 7.14 -35.41
C ILE A 171 -7.91 6.89 -36.55
N HIS A 172 -8.53 5.71 -36.56
CA HIS A 172 -9.57 5.36 -37.51
C HIS A 172 -10.85 4.96 -36.80
N SER A 173 -11.99 5.16 -37.44
CA SER A 173 -13.26 4.58 -37.00
C SER A 173 -13.15 3.06 -36.83
N GLY A 174 -13.78 2.57 -35.76
CA GLY A 174 -13.64 1.18 -35.29
C GLY A 174 -12.45 0.95 -34.34
N ASP A 175 -11.59 1.95 -34.13
CA ASP A 175 -10.60 1.90 -33.05
C ASP A 175 -11.28 2.03 -31.67
N TYR A 176 -10.65 1.42 -30.67
CA TYR A 176 -10.94 1.65 -29.26
C TYR A 176 -9.73 2.30 -28.61
N LEU A 177 -9.94 3.45 -27.98
CA LEU A 177 -8.90 4.17 -27.26
C LEU A 177 -8.91 3.79 -25.80
N ASN A 178 -7.81 3.25 -25.29
CA ASN A 178 -7.61 2.97 -23.88
C ASN A 178 -6.93 4.17 -23.23
N VAL A 179 -7.70 4.91 -22.43
CA VAL A 179 -7.28 6.17 -21.83
C VAL A 179 -7.21 6.02 -20.31
N LEU A 180 -6.02 6.23 -19.76
CA LEU A 180 -5.80 6.27 -18.32
C LEU A 180 -6.24 7.63 -17.77
N VAL A 181 -7.09 7.60 -16.75
CA VAL A 181 -7.60 8.79 -16.05
C VAL A 181 -7.58 8.58 -14.54
N ASP A 182 -7.69 9.69 -13.82
CA ASP A 182 -7.92 9.70 -12.39
C ASP A 182 -9.35 9.21 -12.06
N GLU A 183 -9.50 8.32 -11.08
CA GLU A 183 -10.80 7.77 -10.65
C GLU A 183 -11.82 8.86 -10.30
N ASN A 184 -11.38 9.94 -9.64
CA ASN A 184 -12.29 11.03 -9.24
C ASN A 184 -12.86 11.81 -10.44
N ASN A 185 -12.13 11.83 -11.55
CA ASN A 185 -12.51 12.53 -12.77
C ASN A 185 -13.00 11.59 -13.87
N ALA A 186 -13.07 10.28 -13.60
CA ALA A 186 -13.35 9.28 -14.63
C ALA A 186 -14.67 9.53 -15.36
N ALA A 187 -15.72 9.92 -14.62
CA ALA A 187 -17.04 10.19 -15.20
C ALA A 187 -17.04 11.41 -16.14
N SER A 188 -16.49 12.54 -15.69
CA SER A 188 -16.46 13.78 -16.48
C SER A 188 -15.55 13.64 -17.70
N THR A 189 -14.36 13.05 -17.53
CA THR A 189 -13.44 12.80 -18.63
C THR A 189 -14.01 11.79 -19.64
N LYS A 190 -14.75 10.76 -19.18
CA LYS A 190 -15.44 9.83 -20.08
C LYS A 190 -16.44 10.54 -20.98
N GLU A 191 -17.25 11.46 -20.45
CA GLU A 191 -18.20 12.21 -21.25
C GLU A 191 -17.52 13.08 -22.32
N GLU A 192 -16.40 13.73 -21.98
CA GLU A 192 -15.62 14.52 -22.93
C GLU A 192 -15.00 13.66 -24.03
N LEU A 193 -14.44 12.51 -23.65
CA LEU A 193 -13.87 11.56 -24.60
C LEU A 193 -14.93 10.97 -25.54
N LEU A 194 -16.13 10.66 -25.02
CA LEU A 194 -17.26 10.21 -25.85
C LEU A 194 -17.79 11.31 -26.79
N LYS A 195 -17.69 12.60 -26.42
CA LYS A 195 -18.05 13.71 -27.32
C LYS A 195 -17.12 13.80 -28.53
N ILE A 196 -15.83 13.48 -28.37
CA ILE A 196 -14.85 13.53 -29.46
C ILE A 196 -14.78 12.21 -30.25
N GLY A 197 -14.90 11.05 -29.59
CA GLY A 197 -14.92 9.72 -30.20
C GLY A 197 -16.27 9.32 -30.80
N GLY A 198 -17.33 10.03 -30.46
CA GLY A 198 -18.70 9.72 -30.87
C GLY A 198 -19.39 8.80 -29.88
N LYS A 199 -20.71 8.99 -29.72
CA LYS A 199 -21.53 8.08 -28.90
C LYS A 199 -21.86 6.85 -29.74
N PRO A 200 -21.63 5.62 -29.24
CA PRO A 200 -22.22 4.45 -29.87
C PRO A 200 -23.73 4.64 -29.84
N ASN A 201 -24.36 4.62 -31.01
CA ASN A 201 -25.83 4.57 -31.09
C ASN A 201 -26.26 3.27 -30.43
N MET A 202 -26.93 3.39 -29.29
CA MET A 202 -27.56 2.29 -28.58
C MET A 202 -28.90 1.97 -29.22
#